data_AF-A0A351DQU0-F1
#
_entry.id   AF-A0A351DQU0-F1
#
_cell.length_a   1.000
_cell.length_b   1.000
_cell.length_c   1.000
_cell.angle_alpha   90.00
_cell.angle_beta   90.00
_cell.angle_gamma   90.00
#
_symmetry.space_group_name_H-M   'P 1'
#
loop_
_entity.id
_entity.type
_entity.pdbx_description
1 polymer ?
#
loop_
_entity_poly.entity_id
_entity_poly.type
_entity_poly.pdbx_seq_one_letter_code
_entity_poly.pdbx_strand_id
1 'polypeptide(L)'
;QGVNGHIEMAHAFDHCGFEAVDVHMSDLMTGRQTLESFEALAACGGFSYGDVLGAGAGWARSILFNEALSEMFEAFFAREDTISLGICNGCQMMAQLAPLIPGAGHFKPMVRNQSQQFEARLTLATLPESRSVLLRDLQGTRFPIAVAHGEGRFQHSESEIQALTSSNLTSLVYTDDQGHPETRYPGNPNGSACGLAGLCSEDGRVTIMMPHPERVVLRSQLSFAPTGTSSVTPWMGLFDNAWRFVTGH
;
A
#
# COMPACT_ATOMS: atom_id res chain seq x y z
N GLN A 1 -13.79 -11.42 0.80
CA GLN A 1 -15.05 -10.65 0.96
C GLN A 1 -14.84 -9.41 1.83
N GLY A 2 -15.53 -8.30 1.54
CA GLY A 2 -15.49 -7.04 2.34
C GLY A 2 -14.54 -5.95 1.85
N VAL A 3 -13.71 -6.26 0.85
CA VAL A 3 -12.90 -5.29 0.09
C VAL A 3 -13.84 -4.37 -0.70
N ASN A 4 -13.54 -3.06 -0.76
CA ASN A 4 -14.42 -2.07 -1.40
C ASN A 4 -13.69 -1.01 -2.24
N GLY A 5 -12.36 -1.04 -2.32
CA GLY A 5 -11.57 -0.11 -3.13
C GLY A 5 -10.99 -0.69 -4.43
N HIS A 6 -11.56 -1.79 -4.93
CA HIS A 6 -10.99 -2.54 -6.05
C HIS A 6 -11.27 -1.92 -7.42
N ILE A 7 -12.38 -1.17 -7.58
CA ILE A 7 -12.74 -0.55 -8.85
C ILE A 7 -11.83 0.65 -9.16
N GLU A 8 -11.60 1.53 -8.20
CA GLU A 8 -10.67 2.65 -8.38
C GLU A 8 -9.21 2.19 -8.51
N MET A 9 -8.85 1.09 -7.85
CA MET A 9 -7.55 0.44 -8.03
C MET A 9 -7.39 -0.07 -9.47
N ALA A 10 -8.37 -0.84 -9.95
CA ALA A 10 -8.39 -1.36 -11.32
C ALA A 10 -8.31 -0.22 -12.35
N HIS A 11 -9.04 0.88 -12.12
CA HIS A 11 -8.99 2.06 -12.99
C HIS A 11 -7.58 2.68 -13.09
N ALA A 12 -6.86 2.79 -11.97
CA ALA A 12 -5.52 3.37 -11.96
C ALA A 12 -4.50 2.50 -12.71
N PHE A 13 -4.58 1.17 -12.56
CA PHE A 13 -3.76 0.22 -13.31
C PHE A 13 -4.12 0.22 -14.81
N ASP A 14 -5.40 0.13 -15.14
CA ASP A 14 -5.92 0.15 -16.53
C ASP A 14 -5.48 1.42 -17.28
N HIS A 15 -5.53 2.58 -16.61
CA HIS A 15 -5.07 3.84 -17.17
C HIS A 15 -3.60 3.82 -17.60
N CYS A 16 -2.76 3.00 -16.96
CA CYS A 16 -1.33 2.90 -17.26
C CYS A 16 -1.00 1.77 -18.25
N GLY A 17 -1.99 1.02 -18.74
CA GLY A 17 -1.82 0.00 -19.77
C GLY A 17 -2.02 -1.45 -19.32
N PHE A 18 -2.28 -1.69 -18.04
CA PHE A 18 -2.58 -3.04 -17.54
C PHE A 18 -3.96 -3.51 -17.99
N GLU A 19 -4.11 -4.83 -18.21
CA GLU A 19 -5.43 -5.46 -18.19
C GLU A 19 -5.79 -5.78 -16.73
N ALA A 20 -6.68 -4.99 -16.13
CA ALA A 20 -7.10 -5.21 -14.75
C ALA A 20 -8.09 -6.39 -14.65
N VAL A 21 -7.70 -7.44 -13.93
CA VAL A 21 -8.53 -8.64 -13.69
C VAL A 21 -9.05 -8.64 -12.26
N ASP A 22 -10.37 -8.80 -12.08
CA ASP A 22 -10.97 -9.03 -10.77
C ASP A 22 -10.70 -10.46 -10.32
N VAL A 23 -9.87 -10.62 -9.28
CA VAL A 23 -9.51 -11.90 -8.69
C VAL A 23 -9.98 -11.92 -7.24
N HIS A 24 -11.14 -12.54 -7.00
CA HIS A 24 -11.61 -12.76 -5.64
C HIS A 24 -10.87 -13.95 -5.02
N MET A 25 -10.70 -13.96 -3.70
CA MET A 25 -10.06 -15.09 -3.00
C MET A 25 -10.73 -16.44 -3.27
N SER A 26 -12.04 -16.45 -3.57
CA SER A 26 -12.73 -17.67 -3.98
C SER A 26 -12.28 -18.21 -5.33
N ASP A 27 -11.85 -17.35 -6.25
CA ASP A 27 -11.34 -17.77 -7.55
C ASP A 27 -10.03 -18.52 -7.37
N LEU A 28 -9.13 -18.00 -6.53
CA LEU A 28 -7.89 -18.67 -6.15
C LEU A 28 -8.15 -19.99 -5.40
N MET A 29 -9.07 -19.99 -4.42
CA MET A 29 -9.42 -21.19 -3.65
C MET A 29 -10.03 -22.30 -4.50
N THR A 30 -10.73 -21.96 -5.58
CA THR A 30 -11.39 -22.92 -6.47
C THR A 30 -10.58 -23.22 -7.73
N GLY A 31 -9.41 -22.59 -7.90
CA GLY A 31 -8.57 -22.75 -9.08
C GLY A 31 -9.13 -22.12 -10.36
N ARG A 32 -10.10 -21.19 -10.26
CA ARG A 32 -10.57 -20.40 -11.41
C ARG A 32 -9.53 -19.40 -11.90
N GLN A 33 -8.62 -19.01 -11.03
CA GLN A 33 -7.48 -18.15 -11.30
C GLN A 33 -6.26 -18.66 -10.53
N THR A 34 -5.06 -18.41 -11.06
CA THR A 34 -3.78 -18.67 -10.38
C THR A 34 -2.88 -17.44 -10.50
N LEU A 35 -1.99 -17.23 -9.53
CA LEU A 35 -1.09 -16.06 -9.57
C LEU A 35 0.07 -16.20 -10.57
N GLU A 36 0.30 -17.41 -11.11
CA GLU A 36 1.38 -17.66 -12.07
C GLU A 36 1.21 -16.85 -13.36
N SER A 37 -0.03 -16.58 -13.79
CA SER A 37 -0.33 -15.84 -15.02
C SER A 37 -0.33 -14.31 -14.86
N PHE A 38 0.24 -13.79 -13.77
CA PHE A 38 0.25 -12.35 -13.47
C PHE A 38 1.66 -11.87 -13.17
N GLU A 39 1.98 -10.64 -13.58
CA GLU A 39 3.21 -9.92 -13.21
C GLU A 39 2.96 -8.87 -12.12
N ALA A 40 1.70 -8.52 -11.87
CA ALA A 40 1.32 -7.50 -10.89
C ALA A 40 0.17 -7.98 -10.01
N LEU A 41 0.29 -7.76 -8.69
CA LEU A 41 -0.77 -8.01 -7.71
C LEU A 41 -1.05 -6.74 -6.90
N ALA A 42 -2.32 -6.32 -6.85
CA ALA A 42 -2.77 -5.22 -6.01
C ALA A 42 -3.77 -5.70 -4.95
N ALA A 43 -3.32 -5.79 -3.70
CA ALA A 43 -4.21 -6.01 -2.57
C ALA A 43 -4.96 -4.71 -2.23
N CYS A 44 -6.26 -4.70 -2.51
CA CYS A 44 -7.10 -3.51 -2.47
C CYS A 44 -7.58 -3.14 -1.05
N GLY A 45 -7.99 -1.88 -0.87
CA GLY A 45 -8.55 -1.39 0.39
C GLY A 45 -9.99 -1.83 0.68
N GLY A 46 -10.42 -1.66 1.93
CA GLY A 46 -11.79 -1.94 2.38
C GLY A 46 -11.85 -2.43 3.82
N PHE A 47 -12.82 -3.29 4.10
CA PHE A 47 -13.06 -3.87 5.43
C PHE A 47 -13.24 -5.38 5.27
N SER A 48 -12.19 -6.08 4.86
CA SER A 48 -12.24 -7.53 4.71
C SER A 48 -12.69 -8.19 6.02
N TYR A 49 -13.73 -9.02 5.92
CA TYR A 49 -14.41 -9.62 7.09
C TYR A 49 -14.88 -8.60 8.16
N GLY A 50 -15.12 -7.34 7.79
CA GLY A 50 -15.51 -6.28 8.71
C GLY A 50 -14.42 -5.91 9.74
N ASP A 51 -13.15 -6.23 9.44
CA ASP A 51 -12.00 -6.08 10.34
C ASP A 51 -12.13 -6.84 11.68
N VAL A 52 -13.05 -7.81 11.75
CA VAL A 52 -13.20 -8.67 12.92
C VAL A 52 -11.95 -9.54 13.07
N LEU A 53 -11.44 -9.65 14.30
CA LEU A 53 -10.17 -10.29 14.66
C LEU A 53 -8.91 -9.48 14.24
N GLY A 54 -9.08 -8.21 13.89
CA GLY A 54 -8.02 -7.30 13.45
C GLY A 54 -8.07 -7.08 11.94
N ALA A 55 -7.91 -5.83 11.51
CA ALA A 55 -8.01 -5.48 10.09
C ALA A 55 -7.00 -6.24 9.23
N GLY A 56 -7.46 -6.79 8.10
CA GLY A 56 -6.68 -7.64 7.21
C GLY A 56 -6.34 -9.04 7.74
N ALA A 57 -6.56 -9.35 9.03
CA ALA A 57 -6.11 -10.59 9.65
C ALA A 57 -6.88 -11.83 9.16
N GLY A 58 -8.21 -11.72 9.03
CA GLY A 58 -9.03 -12.80 8.47
C GLY A 58 -8.61 -13.14 7.03
N TRP A 59 -8.30 -12.12 6.23
CA TRP A 59 -7.82 -12.28 4.86
C TRP A 59 -6.44 -12.94 4.82
N ALA A 60 -5.46 -12.41 5.55
CA ALA A 60 -4.11 -13.00 5.60
C ALA A 60 -4.13 -14.44 6.11
N ARG A 61 -4.87 -14.73 7.19
CA ARG A 61 -4.97 -16.09 7.75
C ARG A 61 -5.67 -17.07 6.81
N SER A 62 -6.63 -16.61 6.00
CA SER A 62 -7.26 -17.46 4.99
C SER A 62 -6.27 -17.96 3.93
N ILE A 63 -5.21 -17.18 3.67
CA ILE A 63 -4.09 -17.56 2.79
C ILE A 63 -3.13 -18.46 3.56
N LEU A 64 -2.62 -17.99 4.71
CA LEU A 64 -1.59 -18.69 5.49
C LEU A 64 -2.02 -20.09 5.98
N PHE A 65 -3.30 -20.29 6.28
CA PHE A 65 -3.82 -21.57 6.79
C PHE A 65 -4.35 -22.49 5.70
N ASN A 66 -4.24 -22.10 4.43
CA ASN A 66 -4.51 -22.94 3.29
C ASN A 66 -3.19 -23.20 2.55
N GLU A 67 -2.66 -24.42 2.66
CA GLU A 67 -1.35 -24.80 2.12
C GLU A 67 -1.19 -24.40 0.65
N ALA A 68 -2.17 -24.74 -0.21
CA ALA A 68 -2.13 -24.41 -1.64
C ALA A 68 -2.13 -22.90 -1.92
N LEU A 69 -2.86 -22.10 -1.13
CA LEU A 69 -2.81 -20.63 -1.28
C LEU A 69 -1.48 -20.08 -0.75
N SER A 70 -1.00 -20.56 0.39
CA SER A 70 0.27 -20.13 0.97
C SER A 70 1.41 -20.34 -0.03
N GLU A 71 1.50 -21.53 -0.62
CA GLU A 71 2.49 -21.86 -1.65
C GLU A 71 2.32 -20.98 -2.91
N MET A 72 1.08 -20.74 -3.36
CA MET A 72 0.81 -19.90 -4.53
C MET A 72 1.27 -18.45 -4.32
N PHE A 73 1.00 -17.87 -3.15
CA PHE A 73 1.43 -16.51 -2.83
C PHE A 73 2.94 -16.43 -2.63
N GLU A 74 3.55 -17.39 -1.92
CA GLU A 74 5.01 -17.47 -1.75
C GLU A 74 5.73 -17.57 -3.10
N ALA A 75 5.26 -18.44 -4.01
CA ALA A 75 5.79 -18.56 -5.35
C ALA A 75 5.67 -17.25 -6.15
N PHE A 76 4.56 -16.53 -6.02
CA PHE A 76 4.37 -15.24 -6.67
C PHE A 76 5.36 -14.17 -6.15
N PHE A 77 5.56 -14.09 -4.83
CA PHE A 77 6.48 -13.11 -4.24
C PHE A 77 7.96 -13.43 -4.51
N ALA A 78 8.30 -14.71 -4.69
CA ALA A 78 9.66 -15.16 -4.97
C ALA A 78 10.14 -14.86 -6.40
N ARG A 79 9.23 -14.75 -7.37
CA ARG A 79 9.54 -14.41 -8.76
C ARG A 79 10.13 -13.00 -8.86
N GLU A 80 11.23 -12.79 -9.58
CA GLU A 80 11.90 -11.48 -9.68
C GLU A 80 11.22 -10.49 -10.66
N ASP A 81 10.34 -11.00 -11.52
CA ASP A 81 9.60 -10.26 -12.56
C ASP A 81 8.24 -9.76 -12.07
N THR A 82 7.91 -9.93 -10.79
CA THR A 82 6.62 -9.52 -10.21
C THR A 82 6.72 -8.26 -9.36
N ILE A 83 5.61 -7.50 -9.31
CA ILE A 83 5.38 -6.42 -8.35
C ILE A 83 4.15 -6.69 -7.50
N SER A 84 4.16 -6.18 -6.27
CA SER A 84 3.01 -6.24 -5.37
C SER A 84 2.76 -4.92 -4.67
N LEU A 85 1.49 -4.49 -4.67
CA LEU A 85 1.04 -3.27 -4.02
C LEU A 85 -0.06 -3.59 -2.99
N GLY A 86 0.15 -3.21 -1.73
CA GLY A 86 -0.85 -3.34 -0.68
C GLY A 86 -1.34 -1.98 -0.21
N ILE A 87 -2.62 -1.67 -0.43
CA ILE A 87 -3.22 -0.39 -0.03
C ILE A 87 -4.23 -0.57 1.10
N CYS A 88 -4.09 0.20 2.18
CA CYS A 88 -5.01 0.23 3.33
C CYS A 88 -5.29 -1.17 3.90
N ASN A 89 -6.44 -1.79 3.59
CA ASN A 89 -6.73 -3.17 4.02
C ASN A 89 -5.82 -4.22 3.37
N GLY A 90 -5.39 -3.99 2.14
CA GLY A 90 -4.35 -4.79 1.50
C GLY A 90 -2.97 -4.58 2.13
N CYS A 91 -2.65 -3.37 2.59
CA CYS A 91 -1.44 -3.10 3.37
C CYS A 91 -1.43 -3.92 4.67
N GLN A 92 -2.56 -3.90 5.40
CA GLN A 92 -2.74 -4.68 6.63
C GLN A 92 -2.67 -6.19 6.41
N MET A 93 -3.25 -6.67 5.31
CA MET A 93 -3.20 -8.08 4.92
C MET A 93 -1.76 -8.50 4.57
N MET A 94 -1.10 -7.76 3.67
CA MET A 94 0.26 -8.07 3.21
C MET A 94 1.29 -7.95 4.32
N ALA A 95 1.11 -7.03 5.27
CA ALA A 95 1.97 -6.96 6.45
C ALA A 95 1.92 -8.23 7.31
N GLN A 96 0.80 -8.96 7.29
CA GLN A 96 0.66 -10.26 7.96
C GLN A 96 1.15 -11.43 7.09
N LEU A 97 1.26 -11.24 5.77
CA LEU A 97 1.90 -12.19 4.86
C LEU A 97 3.43 -12.03 4.80
N ALA A 98 4.03 -11.20 5.66
CA ALA A 98 5.48 -11.00 5.72
C ALA A 98 6.32 -12.30 5.69
N PRO A 99 5.91 -13.42 6.34
CA PRO A 99 6.64 -14.68 6.24
C PRO A 99 6.75 -15.27 4.82
N LEU A 100 5.84 -14.91 3.91
CA LEU A 100 5.84 -15.38 2.51
C LEU A 100 6.53 -14.39 1.56
N ILE A 101 6.91 -13.20 2.04
CA ILE A 101 7.43 -12.12 1.20
C ILE A 101 8.94 -11.97 1.44
N PRO A 102 9.81 -12.27 0.45
CA PRO A 102 11.24 -12.06 0.57
C PRO A 102 11.58 -10.61 0.96
N GLY A 103 12.47 -10.45 1.93
CA GLY A 103 12.93 -9.12 2.36
C GLY A 103 11.86 -8.26 3.05
N ALA A 104 10.78 -8.84 3.59
CA ALA A 104 9.73 -8.12 4.31
C ALA A 104 9.69 -8.39 5.82
N GLY A 105 10.79 -8.89 6.42
CA GLY A 105 10.85 -9.24 7.84
C GLY A 105 10.55 -8.08 8.80
N HIS A 106 10.63 -6.83 8.33
CA HIS A 106 10.27 -5.62 9.06
C HIS A 106 8.79 -5.24 8.95
N PHE A 107 7.99 -5.91 8.13
CA PHE A 107 6.55 -5.66 8.07
C PHE A 107 5.90 -6.20 9.35
N LYS A 108 5.11 -5.35 10.01
CA LYS A 108 4.42 -5.66 11.27
C LYS A 108 2.92 -5.45 11.09
N PRO A 109 2.05 -6.22 11.76
CA PRO A 109 0.63 -5.95 11.79
C PRO A 109 0.34 -4.51 12.25
N MET A 110 -0.64 -3.85 11.63
CA MET A 110 -1.09 -2.53 12.08
C MET A 110 -2.07 -2.67 13.24
N VAL A 111 -2.21 -1.59 14.00
CA VAL A 111 -3.14 -1.53 15.13
C VAL A 111 -4.06 -0.31 15.03
N ARG A 112 -5.05 -0.29 15.91
CA ARG A 112 -5.96 0.85 16.10
C ARG A 112 -5.20 2.17 16.11
N ASN A 113 -5.75 3.16 15.39
CA ASN A 113 -5.29 4.54 15.43
C ASN A 113 -5.21 5.02 16.89
N GLN A 114 -4.26 5.90 17.20
CA GLN A 114 -4.13 6.48 18.53
C GLN A 114 -5.37 7.29 18.95
N SER A 115 -6.10 7.88 17.98
CA SER A 115 -7.38 8.57 18.22
C SER A 115 -8.51 7.62 18.63
N GLN A 116 -8.33 6.30 18.46
CA GLN A 116 -9.35 5.26 18.60
C GLN A 116 -10.54 5.41 17.64
N GLN A 117 -10.49 6.37 16.71
CA GLN A 117 -11.52 6.67 15.73
C GLN A 117 -11.09 6.26 14.32
N PHE A 118 -12.09 6.10 13.45
CA PHE A 118 -11.86 6.05 12.02
C PHE A 118 -11.52 7.44 11.50
N GLU A 119 -10.43 7.56 10.73
CA GLU A 119 -10.01 8.84 10.15
C GLU A 119 -10.24 8.83 8.65
N ALA A 120 -11.11 9.72 8.19
CA ALA A 120 -11.32 10.06 6.78
C ALA A 120 -10.75 11.45 6.53
N ARG A 121 -9.57 11.54 5.91
CA ARG A 121 -8.81 12.79 5.78
C ARG A 121 -8.23 12.93 4.38
N LEU A 122 -8.01 14.18 3.99
CA LEU A 122 -6.98 14.51 3.01
C LEU A 122 -5.82 15.09 3.80
N THR A 123 -4.67 14.41 3.80
CA THR A 123 -3.45 14.87 4.50
C THR A 123 -2.30 15.03 3.52
N LEU A 124 -1.23 15.69 3.94
CA LEU A 124 -0.04 15.86 3.12
C LEU A 124 0.94 14.72 3.40
N ALA A 125 1.49 14.14 2.34
CA ALA A 125 2.50 13.10 2.43
C ALA A 125 3.67 13.40 1.51
N THR A 126 4.84 12.89 1.89
CA THR A 126 6.07 12.94 1.10
C THR A 126 6.56 11.53 0.78
N LEU A 127 7.05 11.34 -0.44
CA LEU A 127 7.77 10.15 -0.87
C LEU A 127 9.27 10.35 -0.57
N PRO A 128 9.86 9.64 0.40
CA PRO A 128 11.29 9.70 0.65
C PRO A 128 12.07 8.90 -0.40
N GLU A 129 13.40 8.97 -0.33
CA GLU A 129 14.26 7.97 -0.98
C GLU A 129 13.88 6.57 -0.50
N SER A 130 13.59 5.68 -1.45
CA SER A 130 13.06 4.34 -1.18
C SER A 130 13.56 3.34 -2.22
N ARG A 131 13.69 2.08 -1.83
CA ARG A 131 13.96 0.96 -2.73
C ARG A 131 12.76 0.60 -3.59
N SER A 132 11.56 1.05 -3.23
CA SER A 132 10.33 0.72 -3.93
C SER A 132 10.44 1.01 -5.43
N VAL A 133 10.30 -0.03 -6.25
CA VAL A 133 10.31 0.12 -7.72
C VAL A 133 9.12 0.93 -8.22
N LEU A 134 8.02 0.90 -7.46
CA LEU A 134 6.79 1.64 -7.74
C LEU A 134 6.93 3.15 -7.49
N LEU A 135 7.93 3.57 -6.70
CA LEU A 135 8.14 4.97 -6.32
C LEU A 135 9.39 5.57 -6.95
N ARG A 136 10.00 4.86 -7.90
CA ARG A 136 11.18 5.33 -8.63
C ARG A 136 10.89 6.66 -9.33
N ASP A 137 11.84 7.58 -9.27
CA ASP A 137 11.75 8.93 -9.86
C ASP A 137 10.59 9.80 -9.32
N LEU A 138 9.94 9.39 -8.24
CA LEU A 138 8.92 10.16 -7.52
C LEU A 138 9.42 10.73 -6.19
N GLN A 139 10.68 10.50 -5.84
CA GLN A 139 11.27 10.95 -4.58
C GLN A 139 11.18 12.48 -4.43
N GLY A 140 10.89 12.93 -3.22
CA GLY A 140 10.66 14.34 -2.92
C GLY A 140 9.26 14.84 -3.32
N THR A 141 8.43 14.03 -4.00
CA THR A 141 7.02 14.36 -4.22
C THR A 141 6.35 14.58 -2.88
N ARG A 142 5.82 15.79 -2.69
CA ARG A 142 5.01 16.18 -1.54
C ARG A 142 3.62 16.60 -2.02
N PHE A 143 2.62 15.77 -1.79
CA PHE A 143 1.29 15.96 -2.38
C PHE A 143 0.16 15.46 -1.47
N PRO A 144 -1.05 16.05 -1.51
CA PRO A 144 -2.17 15.58 -0.71
C PRO A 144 -2.60 14.15 -1.08
N ILE A 145 -2.88 13.31 -0.08
CA ILE A 145 -3.30 11.92 -0.24
C ILE A 145 -4.54 11.60 0.60
N ALA A 146 -5.41 10.74 0.06
CA ALA A 146 -6.60 10.28 0.76
C ALA A 146 -6.26 9.27 1.87
N VAL A 147 -6.86 9.45 3.03
CA VAL A 147 -6.76 8.57 4.20
C VAL A 147 -8.15 8.14 4.60
N ALA A 148 -8.34 6.84 4.84
CA ALA A 148 -9.62 6.26 5.22
C ALA A 148 -9.41 4.95 6.02
N HIS A 149 -8.95 5.05 7.27
CA HIS A 149 -8.68 3.87 8.10
C HIS A 149 -8.94 4.09 9.60
N GLY A 150 -9.33 3.02 10.30
CA GLY A 150 -9.42 2.97 11.78
C GLY A 150 -8.25 2.24 12.46
N GLU A 151 -7.52 1.41 11.69
CA GLU A 151 -6.42 0.56 12.16
C GLU A 151 -5.17 0.75 11.30
N GLY A 152 -4.74 1.99 11.13
CA GLY A 152 -3.61 2.32 10.24
C GLY A 152 -2.29 2.55 10.96
N ARG A 153 -2.20 2.33 12.27
CA ARG A 153 -0.99 2.69 13.02
C ARG A 153 0.05 1.57 12.92
N PHE A 154 1.17 1.89 12.28
CA PHE A 154 2.42 1.11 12.34
C PHE A 154 2.96 1.06 13.77
N GLN A 155 3.39 -0.13 14.21
CA GLN A 155 3.85 -0.40 15.58
C GLN A 155 5.36 -0.20 15.77
N HIS A 156 6.04 0.40 14.80
CA HIS A 156 7.49 0.60 14.83
C HIS A 156 7.88 1.72 15.78
N SER A 157 8.97 1.52 16.53
CA SER A 157 9.57 2.60 17.34
C SER A 157 10.28 3.63 16.47
N GLU A 158 10.55 4.82 16.99
CA GLU A 158 11.32 5.84 16.26
C GLU A 158 12.70 5.33 15.82
N SER A 159 13.39 4.55 16.67
CA SER A 159 14.69 3.96 16.34
C SER A 159 14.61 2.93 15.22
N GLU A 160 13.54 2.11 15.18
CA GLU A 160 13.29 1.20 14.07
C GLU A 160 13.04 1.97 12.78
N ILE A 161 12.24 3.04 12.83
CA ILE A 161 11.93 3.85 11.64
C ILE A 161 13.17 4.57 11.11
N GLN A 162 14.04 5.06 11.98
CA GLN A 162 15.33 5.65 11.56
C GLN A 162 16.20 4.63 10.82
N ALA A 163 16.27 3.39 11.32
CA ALA A 163 17.00 2.31 10.65
C ALA A 163 16.37 1.95 9.30
N LEU A 164 15.03 1.81 9.24
CA LEU A 164 14.30 1.54 8.00
C LEU A 164 14.50 2.64 6.96
N THR A 165 14.46 3.90 7.39
CA THR A 165 14.66 5.06 6.50
C THR A 165 16.09 5.11 6.00
N SER A 166 17.09 4.84 6.86
CA SER A 166 18.50 4.77 6.46
C SER A 166 18.79 3.64 5.46
N SER A 167 17.98 2.59 5.49
CA SER A 167 18.03 1.47 4.54
C SER A 167 17.15 1.67 3.30
N ASN A 168 16.50 2.83 3.16
CA ASN A 168 15.55 3.17 2.10
C ASN A 168 14.33 2.22 2.04
N LEU A 169 13.87 1.70 3.19
CA LEU A 169 12.71 0.80 3.29
C LEU A 169 11.42 1.52 3.65
N THR A 170 11.51 2.79 4.04
CA THR A 170 10.35 3.68 4.19
C THR A 170 9.87 4.11 2.80
N SER A 171 8.59 3.98 2.51
CA SER A 171 8.02 4.31 1.19
C SER A 171 7.09 5.53 1.21
N LEU A 172 6.51 5.87 2.36
CA LEU A 172 5.66 7.06 2.49
C LEU A 172 5.65 7.59 3.92
N VAL A 173 5.71 8.92 4.05
CA VAL A 173 5.68 9.63 5.34
C VAL A 173 4.62 10.74 5.29
N TYR A 174 3.76 10.83 6.29
CA TYR A 174 2.92 12.01 6.50
C TYR A 174 3.80 13.18 6.92
N THR A 175 3.61 14.35 6.30
CA THR A 175 4.48 15.51 6.53
C THR A 175 3.70 16.81 6.68
N ASP A 176 4.34 17.82 7.26
CA ASP A 176 3.89 19.21 7.16
C ASP A 176 4.17 19.81 5.77
N ASP A 177 3.83 21.09 5.59
CA ASP A 177 4.02 21.83 4.33
C ASP A 177 5.49 22.09 3.99
N GLN A 178 6.39 21.98 4.97
CA GLN A 178 7.84 22.07 4.81
C GLN A 178 8.49 20.72 4.52
N GLY A 179 7.74 19.62 4.63
CA GLY A 179 8.23 18.26 4.41
C GLY A 179 8.82 17.60 5.66
N HIS A 180 8.66 18.19 6.85
CA HIS A 180 9.04 17.52 8.09
C HIS A 180 8.00 16.46 8.45
N PRO A 181 8.42 15.31 9.04
CA PRO A 181 7.49 14.29 9.47
C PRO A 181 6.42 14.82 10.43
N GLU A 182 5.16 14.54 10.13
CA GLU A 182 4.06 14.89 11.01
C GLU A 182 4.00 13.90 12.18
N THR A 183 4.00 14.44 13.39
CA THR A 183 3.97 13.69 14.65
C THR A 183 2.71 13.99 15.45
N ARG A 184 1.89 14.95 14.99
CA ARG A 184 0.71 15.42 15.70
C ARG A 184 -0.56 15.15 14.92
N TYR A 185 -1.62 14.90 15.67
CA TYR A 185 -2.97 14.82 15.12
C TYR A 185 -3.48 16.23 14.72
N PRO A 186 -4.17 16.40 13.58
CA PRO A 186 -4.59 15.36 12.63
C PRO A 186 -3.67 15.17 11.41
N GLY A 187 -2.55 15.89 11.29
CA GLY A 187 -1.64 15.76 10.14
C GLY A 187 -1.03 14.36 10.04
N ASN A 188 -0.72 13.77 11.20
CA ASN A 188 -0.56 12.34 11.39
C ASN A 188 -1.88 11.73 11.93
N PRO A 189 -2.70 11.10 11.08
CA PRO A 189 -4.05 10.67 11.45
C PRO A 189 -4.07 9.41 12.34
N ASN A 190 -3.07 8.52 12.25
CA ASN A 190 -3.06 7.26 13.00
C ASN A 190 -2.18 7.28 14.25
N GLY A 191 -1.26 8.24 14.39
CA GLY A 191 -0.29 8.29 15.49
C GLY A 191 0.91 7.37 15.30
N SER A 192 1.25 6.99 14.06
CA SER A 192 2.49 6.27 13.75
C SER A 192 3.71 7.14 14.05
N ALA A 193 4.74 6.56 14.66
CA ALA A 193 5.98 7.29 14.94
C ALA A 193 6.60 7.86 13.65
N CYS A 194 7.27 9.02 13.75
CA CYS A 194 7.91 9.70 12.62
C CYS A 194 7.04 9.84 11.36
N GLY A 195 5.71 9.93 11.49
CA GLY A 195 4.79 10.04 10.36
C GLY A 195 4.72 8.82 9.43
N LEU A 196 5.26 7.66 9.85
CA LEU A 196 5.33 6.47 8.98
C LEU A 196 3.95 6.07 8.44
N ALA A 197 3.87 5.90 7.13
CA ALA A 197 2.62 5.58 6.45
C ALA A 197 2.76 4.53 5.32
N GLY A 198 4.00 4.15 4.97
CA GLY A 198 4.27 3.06 4.03
C GLY A 198 5.68 2.49 4.15
N LEU A 199 5.82 1.22 3.77
CA LEU A 199 7.09 0.48 3.72
C LEU A 199 7.24 -0.26 2.37
N CYS A 200 8.45 -0.71 2.04
CA CYS A 200 8.70 -1.65 0.95
C CYS A 200 9.62 -2.80 1.39
N SER A 201 9.64 -3.90 0.61
CA SER A 201 10.58 -5.01 0.78
C SER A 201 12.03 -4.58 0.48
N GLU A 202 13.00 -5.38 0.92
CA GLU A 202 14.43 -5.11 0.70
C GLU A 202 14.83 -5.08 -0.79
N ASP A 203 14.11 -5.82 -1.64
CA ASP A 203 14.26 -5.79 -3.10
C ASP A 203 13.37 -4.74 -3.79
N GLY A 204 12.50 -4.06 -3.03
CA GLY A 204 11.65 -2.98 -3.51
C GLY A 204 10.42 -3.38 -4.32
N ARG A 205 10.22 -4.67 -4.63
CA ARG A 205 9.13 -5.13 -5.51
C ARG A 205 7.78 -5.23 -4.80
N VAL A 206 7.80 -5.33 -3.47
CA VAL A 206 6.61 -5.26 -2.64
C VAL A 206 6.54 -3.92 -1.92
N THR A 207 5.45 -3.17 -2.12
CA THR A 207 5.21 -1.89 -1.44
C THR A 207 3.86 -1.92 -0.74
N ILE A 208 3.83 -1.53 0.53
CA ILE A 208 2.59 -1.43 1.32
C ILE A 208 2.43 -0.01 1.87
N MET A 209 1.23 0.54 1.82
CA MET A 209 0.93 1.85 2.41
C MET A 209 -0.52 1.97 2.87
N MET A 210 -0.74 2.74 3.94
CA MET A 210 -2.07 2.95 4.52
C MET A 210 -2.94 3.97 3.76
N PRO A 211 -2.39 5.08 3.24
CA PRO A 211 -3.16 6.00 2.40
C PRO A 211 -3.58 5.37 1.07
N HIS A 212 -4.53 6.02 0.40
CA HIS A 212 -5.13 5.57 -0.86
C HIS A 212 -4.70 6.45 -2.05
N PRO A 213 -3.55 6.17 -2.69
CA PRO A 213 -3.15 6.89 -3.90
C PRO A 213 -4.13 6.69 -5.06
N GLU A 214 -4.72 5.50 -5.19
CA GLU A 214 -5.69 5.13 -6.22
C GLU A 214 -6.98 5.96 -6.17
N ARG A 215 -7.32 6.52 -5.01
CA ARG A 215 -8.50 7.38 -4.81
C ARG A 215 -8.27 8.82 -5.22
N VAL A 216 -7.04 9.21 -5.54
CA VAL A 216 -6.66 10.60 -5.82
C VAL A 216 -5.71 10.68 -7.02
N VAL A 217 -5.80 9.76 -7.98
CA VAL A 217 -5.01 9.78 -9.23
C VAL A 217 -5.45 10.89 -10.20
N LEU A 218 -6.68 11.38 -10.06
CA LEU A 218 -7.21 12.52 -10.82
C LEU A 218 -7.47 13.72 -9.93
N ARG A 219 -7.23 14.92 -10.46
CA ARG A 219 -7.50 16.19 -9.75
C ARG A 219 -8.95 16.33 -9.33
N SER A 220 -9.89 15.84 -10.14
CA SER A 220 -11.34 15.89 -9.82
C SER A 220 -11.72 15.04 -8.60
N GLN A 221 -10.85 14.13 -8.15
CA GLN A 221 -11.06 13.30 -6.97
C GLN A 221 -10.53 13.94 -5.68
N LEU A 222 -9.77 15.03 -5.78
CA LEU A 222 -9.20 15.72 -4.62
C LEU A 222 -10.24 16.61 -3.93
N SER A 223 -10.40 16.44 -2.62
CA SER A 223 -11.18 17.38 -1.78
C SER A 223 -10.58 18.79 -1.77
N PHE A 224 -9.24 18.88 -1.87
CA PHE A 224 -8.51 20.12 -2.11
C PHE A 224 -7.35 19.83 -3.07
N ALA A 225 -7.26 20.63 -4.14
CA ALA A 225 -6.17 20.57 -5.10
C ALA A 225 -5.29 21.83 -4.97
N PRO A 226 -4.00 21.70 -4.65
CA PRO A 226 -3.07 22.81 -4.66
C PRO A 226 -3.09 23.58 -6.00
N THR A 227 -2.83 24.88 -5.96
CA THR A 227 -2.72 25.69 -7.17
C THR A 227 -1.66 25.10 -8.11
N GLY A 228 -1.98 24.99 -9.39
CA GLY A 228 -1.09 24.39 -10.39
C GLY A 228 -1.17 22.86 -10.53
N THR A 229 -2.00 22.15 -9.76
CA THR A 229 -2.22 20.71 -9.92
C THR A 229 -2.70 20.37 -11.34
N SER A 230 -2.04 19.45 -12.05
CA SER A 230 -2.47 18.95 -13.37
C SER A 230 -3.78 18.16 -13.30
N SER A 231 -4.34 17.73 -14.43
CA SER A 231 -5.56 16.87 -14.43
C SER A 231 -5.30 15.50 -13.79
N VAL A 232 -4.11 14.95 -14.02
CA VAL A 232 -3.56 13.74 -13.40
C VAL A 232 -2.65 14.17 -12.26
N THR A 233 -2.77 13.55 -11.10
CA THR A 233 -1.94 13.87 -9.92
C THR A 233 -0.64 13.07 -9.96
N PRO A 234 0.37 13.45 -9.15
CA PRO A 234 1.61 12.68 -9.02
C PRO A 234 1.39 11.21 -8.61
N TRP A 235 0.27 10.88 -7.96
CA TRP A 235 -0.03 9.51 -7.53
C TRP A 235 -0.23 8.54 -8.70
N MET A 236 -0.57 9.03 -9.90
CA MET A 236 -0.62 8.18 -11.09
C MET A 236 0.77 7.61 -11.45
N GLY A 237 1.85 8.34 -11.13
CA GLY A 237 3.21 7.90 -11.37
C GLY A 237 3.55 6.56 -10.71
N LEU A 238 2.89 6.22 -9.60
CA LEU A 238 3.05 4.92 -8.94
C LEU A 238 2.65 3.76 -9.86
N PHE A 239 1.51 3.92 -10.53
CA PHE A 239 0.94 2.90 -11.43
C PHE A 239 1.70 2.87 -12.77
N ASP A 240 2.15 4.02 -13.26
CA ASP A 240 3.03 4.10 -14.44
C ASP A 240 4.38 3.40 -14.17
N ASN A 241 4.98 3.58 -12.99
CA ASN A 241 6.18 2.85 -12.61
C ASN A 241 5.95 1.34 -12.49
N ALA A 242 4.79 0.91 -12.01
CA ALA A 242 4.42 -0.50 -12.00
C ALA A 242 4.43 -1.06 -13.43
N TRP A 243 3.84 -0.33 -14.38
CA TRP A 243 3.78 -0.71 -15.79
C TRP A 243 5.17 -0.80 -16.41
N ARG A 244 5.98 0.23 -16.21
CA ARG A 244 7.37 0.27 -16.72
C ARG A 244 8.20 -0.88 -16.18
N PHE A 245 8.08 -1.21 -14.90
CA PHE A 245 8.79 -2.34 -14.31
C PHE A 245 8.45 -3.66 -15.02
N VAL A 246 7.17 -4.00 -15.15
CA VAL A 246 6.75 -5.29 -15.73
C VAL A 246 6.97 -5.37 -17.25
N THR A 247 7.11 -4.23 -17.93
CA THR A 247 7.39 -4.16 -19.37
C THR A 247 8.87 -3.93 -19.71
N GLY A 248 9.73 -3.71 -18.71
CA GLY A 248 11.17 -3.48 -18.89
C GLY A 248 11.53 -2.10 -19.44
N HIS A 249 10.70 -1.09 -19.19
CA HIS A 249 10.92 0.32 -19.58
C HIS A 249 11.58 1.17 -18.49
#